data_AF-A0A368EZ47-F1
#
_entry.id   AF-A0A368EZ47-F1
#
_cell.length_a   1.000
_cell.length_b   1.000
_cell.length_c   1.000
_cell.angle_alpha   90.00
_cell.angle_beta   90.00
_cell.angle_gamma   90.00
#
_symmetry.space_group_name_H-M   'P 1'
#
loop_
_entity.id
_entity.type
_entity.pdbx_description
1 polymer ?
#
loop_
_entity_poly.entity_id
_entity_poly.type
_entity_poly.pdbx_seq_one_letter_code
_entity_poly.pdbx_strand_id
1 'polypeptide(L)'
;MQVLVTRKDGGNVLTMEALEEMNEVQKFITENITAYNGIKDYLYQDICGVYCADSNSAVIAFLQTALASQGMSSMRLTYPTAQALQVCPYQWFLPQA
;
A
#
# COMPACT_ATOMS: atom_id res chain seq x y z
N MET A 1 6.70 -2.30 -0.70
CA MET A 1 6.36 -1.02 -1.35
C MET A 1 5.27 -0.38 -0.50
N GLN A 2 5.46 0.85 -0.02
CA GLN A 2 4.46 1.58 0.75
C GLN A 2 3.88 2.67 -0.13
N VAL A 3 2.56 2.76 -0.22
CA VAL A 3 1.87 3.82 -0.97
C VAL A 3 1.54 4.94 0.02
N LEU A 4 2.18 6.10 -0.16
CA LEU A 4 1.85 7.31 0.60
C LEU A 4 0.66 7.99 -0.08
N VAL A 5 -0.44 8.16 0.65
CA VAL A 5 -1.64 8.81 0.12
C VAL A 5 -1.90 10.10 0.89
N THR A 6 -2.09 11.19 0.15
CA THR A 6 -2.44 12.50 0.69
C THR A 6 -3.54 13.10 -0.17
N ARG A 7 -4.54 13.75 0.44
CA ARG A 7 -5.49 14.54 -0.35
C ARG A 7 -4.92 15.91 -0.66
N LYS A 8 -5.11 16.37 -1.90
CA LYS A 8 -4.66 17.69 -2.36
C LYS A 8 -5.31 18.84 -1.59
N ASP A 9 -6.52 18.65 -1.09
CA ASP A 9 -7.26 19.62 -0.28
C ASP A 9 -6.91 19.56 1.23
N GLY A 10 -5.99 18.67 1.63
CA GLY A 10 -5.65 18.45 3.04
C GLY A 10 -6.78 17.81 3.85
N GLY A 11 -7.83 17.31 3.19
CA GLY A 11 -8.98 16.68 3.83
C GLY A 11 -8.64 15.32 4.46
N ASN A 12 -9.62 14.76 5.17
CA ASN A 12 -9.49 13.44 5.79
C ASN A 12 -9.40 12.34 4.71
N VAL A 13 -8.38 11.49 4.84
CA VAL A 13 -8.11 10.32 3.98
C VAL A 13 -8.85 9.07 4.49
N LEU A 14 -9.24 9.06 5.78
CA LEU A 14 -9.98 7.97 6.40
C LEU A 14 -11.50 8.15 6.21
N THR A 15 -11.92 8.21 4.94
CA THR A 15 -13.33 8.19 4.53
C THR A 15 -13.57 6.99 3.61
N MET A 16 -14.81 6.52 3.52
CA MET A 16 -15.12 5.36 2.67
C MET A 16 -14.78 5.62 1.21
N GLU A 17 -15.14 6.81 0.71
CA GLU A 17 -14.84 7.29 -0.64
C GLU A 17 -13.33 7.27 -0.92
N ALA A 18 -12.51 7.88 -0.05
CA ALA A 18 -11.07 7.91 -0.24
C ALA A 18 -10.43 6.50 -0.17
N LEU A 19 -10.95 5.60 0.67
CA LEU A 19 -10.50 4.22 0.76
C LEU A 19 -10.88 3.39 -0.47
N GLU A 20 -12.03 3.66 -1.08
CA GLU A 20 -12.44 3.04 -2.33
C GLU A 20 -11.55 3.50 -3.48
N GLU A 21 -11.30 4.80 -3.62
CA GLU A 21 -10.34 5.35 -4.59
C GLU A 21 -8.93 4.76 -4.40
N MET A 22 -8.45 4.65 -3.15
CA MET A 22 -7.16 4.03 -2.84
C MET A 22 -7.12 2.55 -3.27
N ASN A 23 -8.22 1.82 -3.10
CA ASN A 23 -8.31 0.42 -3.51
C ASN A 23 -8.24 0.27 -5.04
N GLU A 24 -8.92 1.14 -5.78
CA GLU A 24 -8.87 1.16 -7.24
C GLU A 24 -7.46 1.47 -7.76
N VAL A 25 -6.79 2.46 -7.17
CA VAL A 25 -5.40 2.80 -7.52
C VAL A 25 -4.46 1.62 -7.22
N GLN A 26 -4.61 0.97 -6.06
CA GLN A 26 -3.81 -0.21 -5.71
C GLN A 26 -4.00 -1.35 -6.74
N LYS A 27 -5.24 -1.58 -7.18
CA LYS A 27 -5.56 -2.57 -8.21
C LYS A 27 -4.90 -2.21 -9.54
N PHE A 28 -5.02 -0.95 -9.98
CA PHE A 28 -4.39 -0.48 -11.20
C PHE A 28 -2.86 -0.67 -11.18
N ILE A 29 -2.22 -0.31 -10.07
CA ILE A 29 -0.77 -0.49 -9.87
C ILE A 29 -0.39 -1.98 -9.99
N THR A 30 -1.15 -2.86 -9.34
CA THR A 30 -0.83 -4.29 -9.28
C THR A 30 -1.01 -4.96 -10.64
N GLU A 31 -2.02 -4.56 -11.41
CA GLU A 31 -2.40 -5.24 -12.66
C GLU A 31 -1.75 -4.64 -13.91
N ASN A 32 -1.46 -3.32 -13.91
CA ASN A 32 -1.11 -2.60 -15.15
C ASN A 32 0.26 -1.93 -15.12
N ILE A 33 0.94 -1.84 -13.97
CA ILE A 33 2.29 -1.27 -13.93
C ILE A 33 3.33 -2.35 -14.20
N THR A 34 4.17 -2.07 -15.19
CA THR A 34 5.34 -2.85 -15.54
C THR A 34 6.60 -1.99 -15.44
N ALA A 35 7.73 -2.63 -15.15
CA ALA A 35 9.05 -1.99 -15.19
C ALA A 35 9.92 -2.71 -16.21
N TYR A 36 10.64 -1.95 -17.04
CA TYR A 36 11.56 -2.50 -18.03
C TYR A 36 13.00 -2.17 -17.65
N ASN A 37 13.89 -3.17 -17.71
CA ASN A 37 15.31 -3.00 -17.36
C ASN A 37 16.26 -3.00 -18.57
N GLY A 38 15.75 -2.88 -19.80
CA GLY A 38 16.56 -3.01 -21.02
C GLY A 38 16.67 -4.44 -21.56
N ILE A 39 16.18 -5.45 -20.83
CA ILE A 39 16.26 -6.87 -21.22
C ILE A 39 14.88 -7.53 -21.19
N LYS A 40 14.12 -7.31 -20.10
CA LYS A 40 12.77 -7.87 -19.95
C LYS A 40 11.87 -6.94 -19.15
N ASP A 41 10.58 -7.12 -19.35
CA ASP A 41 9.54 -6.50 -18.53
C ASP A 41 9.36 -7.29 -17.24
N TYR A 42 9.12 -6.57 -16.16
CA TYR A 42 8.77 -7.09 -14.84
C TYR A 42 7.38 -6.57 -14.50
N LEU A 43 6.50 -7.50 -14.14
CA LEU A 43 5.20 -7.15 -13.60
C LEU A 43 5.35 -6.70 -12.15
N TYR A 44 4.34 -5.99 -11.64
CA TYR A 44 4.33 -5.56 -10.25
C TYR A 44 4.63 -6.71 -9.27
N GLN A 45 4.02 -7.89 -9.49
CA GLN A 45 4.22 -9.11 -8.69
C GLN A 45 5.65 -9.67 -8.74
N ASP A 46 6.44 -9.36 -9.77
CA ASP A 46 7.84 -9.81 -9.89
C ASP A 46 8.80 -8.91 -9.09
N ILE A 47 8.39 -7.67 -8.83
CA ILE A 47 9.16 -6.63 -8.13
C ILE A 47 8.74 -6.60 -6.65
N CYS A 48 7.46 -6.79 -6.41
CA CYS A 48 6.81 -6.84 -5.12
C CYS A 48 7.13 -8.17 -4.43
N GLY A 49 7.75 -8.12 -3.25
CA GLY A 49 7.94 -9.33 -2.44
C GLY A 49 6.60 -10.01 -2.13
N VAL A 50 6.63 -11.30 -1.78
CA VAL A 50 5.50 -12.26 -1.67
C VAL A 50 4.21 -11.70 -1.04
N TYR A 51 4.31 -10.73 -0.12
CA TYR A 51 3.17 -10.20 0.63
C TYR A 51 2.68 -8.83 0.17
N CYS A 52 3.33 -8.13 -0.76
CA CYS A 52 3.02 -6.71 -0.96
C CYS A 52 1.73 -6.44 -1.77
N ALA A 53 1.31 -7.35 -2.65
CA ALA A 53 0.05 -7.24 -3.37
C ALA A 53 -1.14 -7.39 -2.42
N ASP A 54 -1.05 -8.35 -1.50
CA ASP A 54 -2.14 -8.68 -0.56
C ASP A 54 -2.16 -7.75 0.66
N SER A 55 -0.99 -7.26 1.10
CA SER A 55 -0.90 -6.46 2.33
C SER A 55 -1.58 -5.10 2.20
N ASN A 56 -1.43 -4.41 1.07
CA ASN A 56 -2.06 -3.09 0.87
C ASN A 56 -3.58 -3.23 0.82
N SER A 57 -4.08 -4.21 0.07
CA SER A 57 -5.51 -4.52 -0.02
C SER A 57 -6.09 -4.92 1.34
N ALA A 58 -5.37 -5.72 2.13
CA ALA A 58 -5.80 -6.11 3.47
C ALA A 58 -5.90 -4.93 4.44
N VAL A 59 -4.95 -3.99 4.40
CA VAL A 59 -4.97 -2.79 5.24
C VAL A 59 -6.14 -1.87 4.84
N ILE A 60 -6.35 -1.65 3.54
CA ILE A 60 -7.49 -0.83 3.05
C ILE A 60 -8.82 -1.45 3.48
N ALA A 61 -8.99 -2.76 3.27
CA ALA A 61 -10.19 -3.49 3.68
C ALA A 61 -10.43 -3.42 5.19
N PHE A 62 -9.38 -3.47 6.00
CA PHE A 62 -9.50 -3.28 7.44
C PHE A 62 -9.96 -1.87 7.82
N LEU A 63 -9.40 -0.84 7.20
CA LEU A 63 -9.82 0.54 7.46
C LEU A 63 -11.28 0.77 7.07
N GLN A 64 -11.71 0.22 5.92
CA GLN A 64 -13.11 0.24 5.50
C GLN A 64 -14.00 -0.45 6.55
N THR A 65 -13.61 -1.64 7.01
CA THR A 65 -14.35 -2.40 8.02
C THR A 65 -14.39 -1.65 9.36
N ALA A 66 -13.28 -1.03 9.78
CA ALA A 66 -13.20 -0.24 11.00
C ALA A 66 -14.11 0.99 10.94
N LEU A 67 -14.16 1.70 9.81
CA LEU A 67 -15.08 2.83 9.62
C LEU A 67 -16.54 2.38 9.61
N ALA A 68 -16.87 1.30 8.88
CA ALA A 68 -18.22 0.75 8.82
C ALA A 68 -18.72 0.25 10.19
N SER A 69 -17.81 -0.26 11.02
CA SER A 69 -18.10 -0.79 12.36
C SER A 69 -17.94 0.24 13.49
N GLN A 70 -17.79 1.53 13.17
CA GLN A 70 -17.57 2.61 14.16
C GLN A 70 -16.42 2.33 15.14
N GLY A 71 -15.37 1.66 14.66
CA GLY A 71 -14.16 1.38 15.45
C GLY A 71 -14.15 0.05 16.20
N MET A 72 -15.13 -0.84 16.02
CA MET A 72 -15.16 -2.16 16.66
C MET A 72 -14.20 -3.21 16.05
N SER A 73 -13.38 -2.83 15.06
CA SER A 73 -12.49 -3.76 14.36
C SER A 73 -11.06 -3.75 14.93
N SER A 74 -10.50 -4.92 15.23
CA SER A 74 -9.11 -5.07 15.66
C SER A 74 -8.29 -5.83 14.62
N MET A 75 -7.19 -5.25 14.13
CA MET A 75 -6.22 -5.91 13.26
C MET A 75 -4.85 -5.93 13.92
N ARG A 76 -4.15 -7.06 13.80
CA ARG A 76 -2.75 -7.21 14.17
C ARG A 76 -1.97 -7.63 12.94
N LEU A 77 -1.05 -6.78 12.52
CA LEU A 77 -0.08 -7.12 11.49
C LEU A 77 1.06 -7.91 12.14
N THR A 78 1.47 -9.00 11.51
CA THR A 78 2.58 -9.85 11.95
C THR A 78 3.75 -9.76 10.97
N TYR A 79 4.89 -10.33 11.34
CA TYR A 79 6.05 -10.41 10.46
C TYR A 79 5.70 -11.18 9.16
N PRO A 80 6.16 -10.74 7.97
CA PRO A 80 7.00 -9.57 7.71
C PRO A 80 6.22 -8.27 7.42
N THR A 81 4.89 -8.31 7.31
CA THR A 81 4.07 -7.13 6.97
C THR A 81 4.20 -5.99 7.99
N ALA A 82 4.28 -6.33 9.28
CA ALA A 82 4.56 -5.34 10.33
C ALA A 82 5.94 -4.67 10.15
N GLN A 83 6.96 -5.44 9.78
CA GLN A 83 8.30 -4.92 9.53
C GLN A 83 8.30 -4.04 8.28
N ALA A 84 7.62 -4.46 7.21
CA ALA A 84 7.54 -3.71 5.97
C ALA A 84 6.90 -2.32 6.14
N LEU A 85 6.05 -2.10 7.15
CA LEU A 85 5.48 -0.79 7.51
C LEU A 85 6.33 0.01 8.50
N GLN A 86 7.15 -0.65 9.32
CA GLN A 86 8.05 0.01 10.27
C GLN A 86 9.28 0.64 9.62
N VAL A 87 9.73 0.13 8.47
CA VAL A 87 10.88 0.70 7.76
C VAL A 87 10.40 1.88 6.91
N CYS A 88 10.59 3.11 7.39
CA CYS A 88 10.41 4.32 6.59
C CYS A 88 11.20 4.27 5.27
N PRO A 89 10.66 4.77 4.14
CA PRO A 89 11.35 4.79 2.85
C PRO A 89 12.57 5.74 2.78
N TYR A 90 12.83 6.53 3.83
CA TYR A 90 13.97 7.45 3.87
C TYR A 90 15.35 6.77 3.84
N GLN A 91 15.44 5.48 4.17
CA GLN A 91 16.73 4.77 4.13
C GLN A 91 17.21 4.47 2.70
N TRP A 92 16.33 4.47 1.70
CA TRP A 92 16.68 4.18 0.30
C TRP A 92 17.03 5.43 -0.52
N PHE A 93 16.80 6.64 0.02
CA PHE A 93 17.05 7.92 -0.68
C PHE A 93 18.27 8.70 -0.19
N LEU A 94 19.03 8.19 0.79
CA LEU A 94 20.32 8.76 1.14
C LEU A 94 21.42 8.04 0.35
N PRO A 95 22.22 8.73 -0.47
CA PRO A 95 23.41 8.13 -1.04
C PRO A 95 24.29 7.71 0.13
N GLN A 96 24.75 6.46 0.12
CA GLN A 96 25.74 6.00 1.09
C GLN A 96 27.00 6.86 0.89
N ALA A 97 27.27 7.72 1.87
CA ALA A 97 28.53 8.44 1.99
C ALA A 97 29.58 7.53 2.64
#